data_AF-A0A6L7QI86-F1
#
_entry.id   AF-A0A6L7QI86-F1
#
_cell.length_a   1.000
_cell.length_b   1.000
_cell.length_c   1.000
_cell.angle_alpha   90.00
_cell.angle_beta   90.00
_cell.angle_gamma   90.00
#
_symmetry.space_group_name_H-M   'P 1'
#
loop_
_entity.id
_entity.type
_entity.pdbx_description
1 polymer ?
#
loop_
_entity_poly.entity_id
_entity_poly.type
_entity_poly.pdbx_seq_one_letter_code
_entity_poly.pdbx_strand_id
1 'polypeptide(L)'
;MSASYPCIPYGWADFRAIRLENRLYVDKTRFVHALEEERYVFLIRPCRFGKSCWVSLLENYYDRTRADEFEAIFGGTDLGRQPTENRHRYVVLRFDFSAFDATLETLRERFETYCHSVVRRTLERNQDLFPEKKIQRILSRPSIDAKLNELFLYTGDHGIPLYVIIDEYDNVANTVLAPRGEPSQSFTHGGDLYRNFFAMLKVGAGQSYGGIERLFITGVLPIAMDDVTSGFNISRNISLEPEFNDMLGFTEEEVRGLLEMYRDHGVFNQDVEAALEVMREWYNGYRFAIDAEDDLYSTDMVLYYLKASLPNQPIPDDLIAPNMPSDYSRWLHLLTANRQLNGNFDLFRHIIDEQVAESNIQTILPLERLDQLENFLSLLYYFGLLSIRGVSHGVPRLGIPNQTVKRLMHGYLGDA
;
A
#
# COMPACT_ATOMS: atom_id res chain seq x y z
N MET A 1 20.43 27.97 -3.84
CA MET A 1 19.69 28.36 -5.06
C MET A 1 18.56 27.35 -5.19
N SER A 2 17.30 27.76 -5.07
CA SER A 2 16.17 26.86 -5.34
C SER A 2 16.27 26.43 -6.80
N ALA A 3 16.15 25.13 -7.08
CA ALA A 3 16.11 24.64 -8.45
C ALA A 3 14.99 25.36 -9.21
N SER A 4 15.23 25.71 -10.49
CA SER A 4 14.22 26.36 -11.34
C SER A 4 13.13 25.40 -11.81
N TYR A 5 13.15 24.14 -11.35
CA TYR A 5 12.27 23.04 -11.73
C TYR A 5 11.92 22.21 -10.49
N PRO A 6 10.77 21.49 -10.48
CA PRO A 6 10.36 20.67 -9.34
C PRO A 6 11.38 19.58 -9.01
N CYS A 7 11.77 19.45 -7.74
CA CYS A 7 12.69 18.39 -7.33
C CYS A 7 11.99 17.01 -7.27
N ILE A 8 12.69 15.95 -7.69
CA ILE A 8 12.18 14.57 -7.66
C ILE A 8 12.10 14.05 -6.20
N PRO A 9 10.92 13.66 -5.71
CA PRO A 9 10.74 13.14 -4.35
C PRO A 9 11.00 11.61 -4.27
N TYR A 10 12.11 11.13 -4.85
CA TYR A 10 12.43 9.69 -4.84
C TYR A 10 12.65 9.18 -3.41
N GLY A 11 11.87 8.17 -3.00
CA GLY A 11 11.87 7.62 -1.64
C GLY A 11 11.03 8.41 -0.63
N TRP A 12 10.24 9.39 -1.05
CA TRP A 12 9.38 10.18 -0.17
C TRP A 12 7.96 9.63 -0.18
N ALA A 13 7.36 9.48 1.00
CA ALA A 13 5.96 9.09 1.19
C ALA A 13 5.14 10.15 1.94
N ASP A 14 5.76 11.22 2.44
CA ASP A 14 5.05 12.30 3.11
C ASP A 14 4.47 13.26 2.05
N PHE A 15 3.19 13.09 1.74
CA PHE A 15 2.47 13.95 0.80
C PHE A 15 2.50 15.41 1.23
N ARG A 16 2.32 15.69 2.52
CA ARG A 16 2.36 17.06 3.05
C ARG A 16 3.73 17.69 2.80
N ALA A 17 4.82 16.98 3.06
CA ALA A 17 6.16 17.49 2.78
C ALA A 17 6.39 17.72 1.28
N ILE A 18 5.94 16.79 0.42
CA ILE A 18 6.02 16.94 -1.04
C ILE A 18 5.33 18.23 -1.51
N ARG A 19 4.12 18.51 -0.99
CA ARG A 19 3.35 19.70 -1.35
C ARG A 19 3.98 21.00 -0.81
N LEU A 20 4.32 21.03 0.48
CA LEU A 20 4.89 22.23 1.11
C LEU A 20 6.29 22.60 0.59
N GLU A 21 7.08 21.60 0.19
CA GLU A 21 8.40 21.82 -0.42
C GLU A 21 8.34 22.04 -1.95
N ASN A 22 7.14 22.10 -2.55
CA ASN A 22 6.93 22.27 -4.00
C ASN A 22 7.72 21.24 -4.84
N ARG A 23 7.75 19.98 -4.38
CA ARG A 23 8.36 18.87 -5.11
C ARG A 23 7.43 18.38 -6.22
N LEU A 24 7.98 17.59 -7.13
CA LEU A 24 7.19 16.95 -8.18
C LEU A 24 6.06 16.13 -7.55
N TYR A 25 4.83 16.33 -8.00
CA TYR A 25 3.66 15.53 -7.64
C TYR A 25 2.73 15.45 -8.85
N VAL A 26 2.36 14.23 -9.24
CA VAL A 26 1.30 13.99 -10.24
C VAL A 26 0.00 13.84 -9.48
N ASP A 27 -0.99 14.65 -9.87
CA ASP A 27 -2.21 14.77 -9.12
C ASP A 27 -3.15 13.58 -9.32
N LYS A 28 -3.28 12.75 -8.28
CA LYS A 28 -4.23 11.63 -8.19
C LYS A 28 -5.39 11.96 -7.24
N THR A 29 -5.52 13.20 -6.77
CA THR A 29 -6.49 13.54 -5.71
C THR A 29 -7.95 13.35 -6.13
N ARG A 30 -8.25 13.31 -7.44
CA ARG A 30 -9.59 13.00 -7.97
C ARG A 30 -10.17 11.67 -7.47
N PHE A 31 -9.34 10.67 -7.18
CA PHE A 31 -9.83 9.38 -6.68
C PHE A 31 -10.44 9.47 -5.28
N VAL A 32 -10.18 10.55 -4.53
CA VAL A 32 -10.87 10.77 -3.26
C VAL A 32 -12.37 10.85 -3.47
N HIS A 33 -12.86 11.44 -4.57
CA HIS A 33 -14.30 11.49 -4.88
C HIS A 33 -14.91 10.10 -5.04
N ALA A 34 -14.24 9.19 -5.74
CA ALA A 34 -14.71 7.80 -5.88
C ALA A 34 -14.64 7.06 -4.54
N LEU A 35 -13.62 7.32 -3.72
CA LEU A 35 -13.52 6.75 -2.37
C LEU A 35 -14.60 7.26 -1.41
N GLU A 36 -15.21 8.42 -1.66
CA GLU A 36 -16.25 8.96 -0.78
C GLU A 36 -17.50 8.05 -0.72
N GLU A 37 -17.76 7.29 -1.79
CA GLU A 37 -18.87 6.33 -1.89
C GLU A 37 -18.67 5.12 -0.96
N GLU A 38 -17.42 4.89 -0.55
CA GLU A 38 -17.03 3.76 0.27
C GLU A 38 -16.74 4.17 1.71
N ARG A 39 -17.17 3.35 2.66
CA ARG A 39 -16.87 3.55 4.09
C ARG A 39 -15.64 2.78 4.53
N TYR A 40 -15.52 1.54 4.06
CA TYR A 40 -14.48 0.62 4.50
C TYR A 40 -13.76 0.10 3.26
N VAL A 41 -12.56 0.63 3.01
CA VAL A 41 -11.81 0.38 1.78
C VAL A 41 -10.59 -0.48 2.08
N PHE A 42 -10.39 -1.49 1.23
CA PHE A 42 -9.20 -2.31 1.20
C PHE A 42 -8.56 -2.19 -0.18
N LEU A 43 -7.32 -1.67 -0.23
CA LEU A 43 -6.56 -1.48 -1.46
C LEU A 43 -5.19 -2.09 -1.31
N ILE A 44 -4.85 -3.08 -2.13
CA ILE A 44 -3.51 -3.66 -2.22
C ILE A 44 -2.90 -3.37 -3.58
N ARG A 45 -1.60 -3.11 -3.55
CA ARG A 45 -0.76 -2.93 -4.73
C ARG A 45 0.63 -3.49 -4.43
N PRO A 46 1.41 -3.84 -5.44
CA PRO A 46 2.83 -4.16 -5.26
C PRO A 46 3.58 -3.07 -4.49
N CYS A 47 4.72 -3.43 -3.90
CA CYS A 47 5.62 -2.46 -3.30
C CYS A 47 5.89 -1.31 -4.27
N ARG A 48 6.03 -0.09 -3.73
CA ARG A 48 6.50 1.09 -4.47
C ARG A 48 5.59 1.72 -5.53
N PHE A 49 4.30 1.40 -5.50
CA PHE A 49 3.29 2.09 -6.30
C PHE A 49 2.79 3.41 -5.70
N GLY A 50 3.31 3.82 -4.53
CA GLY A 50 2.91 5.07 -3.88
C GLY A 50 1.81 4.95 -2.82
N LYS A 51 1.51 3.73 -2.34
CA LYS A 51 0.52 3.46 -1.28
C LYS A 51 0.69 4.36 -0.05
N SER A 52 1.90 4.46 0.50
CA SER A 52 2.15 5.27 1.70
C SER A 52 2.01 6.78 1.46
N CYS A 53 2.29 7.25 0.23
CA CYS A 53 2.00 8.62 -0.19
C CYS A 53 0.50 8.87 -0.24
N TRP A 54 -0.27 7.92 -0.77
CA TRP A 54 -1.72 7.97 -0.76
C TRP A 54 -2.30 7.97 0.67
N VAL A 55 -1.78 7.12 1.56
CA VAL A 55 -2.16 7.12 2.98
C VAL A 55 -1.87 8.48 3.63
N SER A 56 -0.71 9.09 3.33
CA SER A 56 -0.39 10.45 3.79
C SER A 56 -1.36 11.50 3.25
N LEU A 57 -1.78 11.38 1.99
CA LEU A 57 -2.79 12.25 1.39
C LEU A 57 -4.13 12.14 2.13
N LEU A 58 -4.63 10.92 2.36
CA LEU A 58 -5.88 10.71 3.09
C LEU A 58 -5.80 11.27 4.51
N GLU A 59 -4.71 11.00 5.24
CA GLU A 59 -4.49 11.55 6.58
C GLU A 59 -4.58 13.08 6.57
N ASN A 60 -3.86 13.75 5.67
CA ASN A 60 -3.84 15.21 5.63
C ASN A 60 -5.17 15.82 5.16
N TYR A 61 -5.94 15.13 4.33
CA TYR A 61 -7.22 15.63 3.83
C TYR A 61 -8.37 15.47 4.84
N TYR A 62 -8.37 14.38 5.60
CA TYR A 62 -9.46 14.02 6.49
C TYR A 62 -9.24 14.41 7.96
N ASP A 63 -7.98 14.59 8.39
CA ASP A 63 -7.64 14.95 9.77
C ASP A 63 -8.10 16.37 10.08
N ARG A 64 -9.04 16.48 11.02
CA ARG A 64 -9.60 17.76 11.47
C ARG A 64 -8.55 18.76 11.98
N THR A 65 -7.43 18.27 12.48
CA THR A 65 -6.37 19.10 13.05
C THR A 65 -5.44 19.71 11.98
N ARG A 66 -5.74 19.48 10.69
CA ARG A 66 -4.97 19.99 9.54
C ARG A 66 -5.73 21.02 8.70
N ALA A 67 -6.90 21.46 9.17
CA ALA A 67 -7.80 22.30 8.38
C ALA A 67 -7.18 23.63 7.92
N ASP A 68 -6.25 24.18 8.70
CA ASP A 68 -5.50 25.40 8.42
C ASP A 68 -4.49 25.25 7.27
N GLU A 69 -4.08 24.02 6.95
CA GLU A 69 -3.10 23.74 5.90
C GLU A 69 -3.75 23.40 4.54
N PHE A 70 -5.09 23.43 4.44
CA PHE A 70 -5.81 22.98 3.26
C PHE A 70 -5.31 23.62 1.96
N GLU A 71 -5.25 24.95 1.90
CA GLU A 71 -4.88 25.64 0.68
C GLU A 71 -3.41 25.40 0.29
N ALA A 72 -2.53 25.33 1.28
CA ALA A 72 -1.11 25.08 1.05
C ALA A 72 -0.85 23.68 0.48
N ILE A 73 -1.63 22.68 0.92
CA ILE A 73 -1.43 21.28 0.53
C ILE A 73 -2.25 20.94 -0.72
N PHE A 74 -3.53 21.31 -0.74
CA PHE A 74 -4.51 20.87 -1.74
C PHE A 74 -4.92 21.95 -2.75
N GLY A 75 -4.71 23.25 -2.50
CA GLY A 75 -5.30 24.31 -3.34
C GLY A 75 -4.96 24.23 -4.85
N GLY A 76 -3.82 23.63 -5.20
CA GLY A 76 -3.40 23.38 -6.58
C GLY A 76 -3.87 22.05 -7.20
N THR A 77 -4.60 21.23 -6.47
CA THR A 77 -5.03 19.88 -6.88
C THR A 77 -6.51 19.86 -7.28
N ASP A 78 -6.96 18.81 -7.97
CA ASP A 78 -8.36 18.61 -8.36
C ASP A 78 -9.29 18.58 -7.13
N LEU A 79 -8.90 17.86 -6.08
CA LEU A 79 -9.62 17.83 -4.81
C LEU A 79 -9.61 19.18 -4.07
N GLY A 80 -8.58 20.01 -4.26
CA GLY A 80 -8.57 21.38 -3.75
C GLY A 80 -9.62 22.26 -4.41
N ARG A 81 -9.79 22.09 -5.73
CA ARG A 81 -10.79 22.82 -6.53
C ARG A 81 -12.22 22.35 -6.22
N GLN A 82 -12.38 21.07 -5.88
CA GLN A 82 -13.67 20.46 -5.54
C GLN A 82 -13.57 19.67 -4.23
N PRO A 83 -13.54 20.34 -3.06
CA PRO A 83 -13.50 19.63 -1.79
C PRO A 83 -14.82 18.88 -1.52
N THR A 84 -14.70 17.68 -0.97
CA THR A 84 -15.80 16.85 -0.48
C THR A 84 -16.32 17.32 0.88
N GLU A 85 -17.53 16.89 1.24
CA GLU A 85 -18.15 17.26 2.53
C GLU A 85 -17.38 16.75 3.76
N ASN A 86 -16.60 15.68 3.57
CA ASN A 86 -15.87 15.01 4.65
C ASN A 86 -14.46 15.55 4.89
N ARG A 87 -14.05 16.59 4.15
CA ARG A 87 -12.80 17.33 4.34
C ARG A 87 -12.60 17.76 5.81
N HIS A 88 -11.47 17.40 6.40
CA HIS A 88 -11.07 17.74 7.79
C HIS A 88 -12.15 17.45 8.84
N ARG A 89 -12.94 16.39 8.66
CA ARG A 89 -14.04 16.05 9.58
C ARG A 89 -13.61 15.12 10.70
N TYR A 90 -12.58 14.31 10.50
CA TYR A 90 -12.34 13.12 11.31
C TYR A 90 -11.22 13.29 12.32
N VAL A 91 -11.33 12.54 13.42
CA VAL A 91 -10.17 12.16 14.23
C VAL A 91 -9.52 10.95 13.53
N VAL A 92 -8.34 11.17 12.96
CA VAL A 92 -7.64 10.13 12.19
C VAL A 92 -6.74 9.30 13.09
N LEU A 93 -6.94 7.97 13.10
CA LEU A 93 -6.01 7.00 13.68
C LEU A 93 -5.20 6.34 12.56
N ARG A 94 -3.95 6.75 12.39
CA ARG A 94 -3.04 6.16 11.41
C ARG A 94 -2.11 5.14 12.08
N PHE A 95 -2.19 3.90 11.61
CA PHE A 95 -1.27 2.83 11.94
C PHE A 95 -0.40 2.50 10.71
N ASP A 96 0.88 2.34 10.93
CA ASP A 96 1.87 1.89 9.95
C ASP A 96 2.62 0.72 10.58
N PHE A 97 2.31 -0.50 10.16
CA PHE A 97 2.85 -1.70 10.78
C PHE A 97 4.25 -2.06 10.31
N SER A 98 4.88 -1.26 9.44
CA SER A 98 6.31 -1.32 9.16
C SER A 98 7.18 -0.61 10.21
N ALA A 99 6.56 0.23 11.06
CA ALA A 99 7.25 1.08 12.03
C ALA A 99 7.92 0.32 13.19
N PHE A 100 7.71 -0.99 13.30
CA PHE A 100 8.42 -1.85 14.22
C PHE A 100 8.84 -3.13 13.50
N ASP A 101 10.10 -3.51 13.70
CA ASP A 101 10.55 -4.86 13.42
C ASP A 101 10.34 -5.72 14.66
N ALA A 102 9.85 -6.93 14.50
CA ALA A 102 9.56 -7.81 15.62
C ALA A 102 9.92 -9.25 15.28
N THR A 103 10.36 -9.96 16.32
CA THR A 103 10.36 -11.42 16.34
C THR A 103 9.04 -11.91 16.90
N LEU A 104 8.67 -13.18 16.68
CA LEU A 104 7.49 -13.79 17.31
C LEU A 104 7.44 -13.56 18.84
N GLU A 105 8.60 -13.63 19.50
CA GLU A 105 8.75 -13.44 20.94
C GLU A 105 8.46 -12.00 21.39
N THR A 106 8.82 -11.01 20.56
CA THR A 106 8.70 -9.57 20.90
C THR A 106 7.48 -8.91 20.24
N LEU A 107 6.80 -9.61 19.34
CA LEU A 107 5.70 -9.08 18.53
C LEU A 107 4.61 -8.46 19.38
N ARG A 108 4.17 -9.16 20.44
CA ARG A 108 3.10 -8.67 21.30
C ARG A 108 3.45 -7.34 21.96
N GLU A 109 4.61 -7.28 22.61
CA GLU A 109 5.06 -6.10 23.31
C GLU A 109 5.26 -4.92 22.35
N ARG A 110 5.92 -5.15 21.21
CA ARG A 110 6.19 -4.11 20.21
C ARG A 110 4.91 -3.59 19.56
N PHE A 111 4.00 -4.48 19.19
CA PHE A 111 2.70 -4.12 18.63
C PHE A 111 1.86 -3.31 19.62
N GLU A 112 1.74 -3.76 20.88
CA GLU A 112 0.99 -3.04 21.90
C GLU A 112 1.61 -1.67 22.21
N THR A 113 2.95 -1.59 22.31
CA THR A 113 3.68 -0.34 22.56
C THR A 113 3.52 0.66 21.41
N TYR A 114 3.62 0.18 20.17
CA TYR A 114 3.41 0.98 18.97
C TYR A 114 1.99 1.52 18.90
N CYS A 115 0.99 0.63 18.99
CA CYS A 115 -0.42 1.02 18.91
C CYS A 115 -0.83 1.94 20.08
N HIS A 116 -0.30 1.70 21.29
CA HIS A 116 -0.46 2.62 22.41
C HIS A 116 0.05 4.02 22.04
N SER A 117 1.22 4.11 21.39
CA SER A 117 1.81 5.40 21.02
C SER A 117 0.96 6.14 19.98
N VAL A 118 0.40 5.42 19.00
CA VAL A 118 -0.55 5.97 18.03
C VAL A 118 -1.81 6.51 18.72
N VAL A 119 -2.43 5.71 19.60
CA VAL A 119 -3.64 6.12 20.33
C VAL A 119 -3.36 7.34 21.21
N ARG A 120 -2.28 7.32 21.99
CA ARG A 120 -1.88 8.46 22.84
C ARG A 120 -1.69 9.73 22.02
N ARG A 121 -0.89 9.68 20.94
CA ARG A 121 -0.66 10.84 20.07
C ARG A 121 -1.97 11.38 19.48
N THR A 122 -2.88 10.50 19.07
CA THR A 122 -4.17 10.90 18.49
C THR A 122 -5.04 11.63 19.51
N LEU A 123 -5.12 11.11 20.74
CA LEU A 123 -5.86 11.73 21.84
C LEU A 123 -5.25 13.09 22.23
N GLU A 124 -3.93 13.17 22.35
CA GLU A 124 -3.21 14.41 22.68
C GLU A 124 -3.41 15.51 21.61
N ARG A 125 -3.50 15.15 20.33
CA ARG A 125 -3.79 16.11 19.25
C ARG A 125 -5.24 16.59 19.23
N ASN A 126 -6.16 15.89 19.90
CA ASN A 126 -7.59 16.17 19.89
C ASN A 126 -8.14 16.43 21.31
N GLN A 127 -7.35 17.07 22.18
CA GLN A 127 -7.72 17.36 23.57
C GLN A 127 -9.01 18.17 23.72
N ASP A 128 -9.41 18.91 22.69
CA ASP A 128 -10.68 19.64 22.63
C ASP A 128 -11.90 18.69 22.55
N LEU A 129 -11.73 17.49 22.01
CA LEU A 129 -12.76 16.44 21.93
C LEU A 129 -12.63 15.39 23.05
N PHE A 130 -11.42 15.23 23.59
CA PHE A 130 -11.10 14.25 24.62
C PHE A 130 -10.60 14.95 25.90
N PRO A 131 -11.45 15.15 26.92
CA PRO A 131 -11.03 15.72 28.19
C PRO A 131 -9.92 14.89 28.85
N GLU A 132 -9.02 15.55 29.58
CA GLU A 132 -7.84 14.92 30.21
C GLU A 132 -8.19 13.65 31.01
N LYS A 133 -9.26 13.68 31.81
CA LYS A 133 -9.74 12.51 32.57
C LYS A 133 -10.08 11.32 31.65
N LYS A 134 -10.64 11.59 30.48
CA LYS A 134 -11.01 10.55 29.51
C LYS A 134 -9.78 10.00 28.80
N ILE A 135 -8.82 10.86 28.44
CA ILE A 135 -7.52 10.44 27.88
C ILE A 135 -6.82 9.49 28.87
N GLN A 136 -6.66 9.90 30.13
CA GLN A 136 -6.06 9.07 31.16
C GLN A 136 -6.79 7.73 31.33
N ARG A 137 -8.13 7.76 31.33
CA ARG A 137 -8.94 6.54 31.44
C ARG A 137 -8.71 5.59 30.26
N ILE A 138 -8.73 6.07 29.02
CA ILE A 138 -8.43 5.26 27.83
C ILE A 138 -7.02 4.69 27.95
N LEU A 139 -6.00 5.52 28.18
CA LEU A 139 -4.60 5.08 28.22
C LEU A 139 -4.30 4.14 29.40
N SER A 140 -5.06 4.21 30.50
CA SER A 140 -4.90 3.31 31.65
C SER A 140 -5.36 1.87 31.41
N ARG A 141 -6.08 1.59 30.32
CA ARG A 141 -6.48 0.22 29.98
C ARG A 141 -5.26 -0.69 29.77
N PRO A 142 -5.33 -1.99 30.09
CA PRO A 142 -4.16 -2.86 30.06
C PRO A 142 -3.67 -3.14 28.63
N SER A 143 -4.55 -3.58 27.74
CA SER A 143 -4.21 -3.99 26.37
C SER A 143 -4.66 -2.98 25.31
N ILE A 144 -4.23 -3.15 24.06
CA ILE A 144 -4.64 -2.28 22.95
C ILE A 144 -6.12 -2.46 22.58
N ASP A 145 -6.64 -3.69 22.58
CA ASP A 145 -8.05 -3.96 22.29
C ASP A 145 -8.98 -3.26 23.31
N ALA A 146 -8.62 -3.27 24.60
CA ALA A 146 -9.36 -2.57 25.64
C ALA A 146 -9.31 -1.04 25.49
N LYS A 147 -8.17 -0.49 25.05
CA LYS A 147 -8.02 0.95 24.73
C LYS A 147 -8.91 1.34 23.56
N LEU A 148 -8.85 0.59 22.47
CA LEU A 148 -9.65 0.83 21.27
C LEU A 148 -11.14 0.70 21.56
N ASN A 149 -11.56 -0.32 22.32
CA ASN A 149 -12.95 -0.47 22.71
C ASN A 149 -13.47 0.76 23.45
N GLU A 150 -12.73 1.25 24.45
CA GLU A 150 -13.15 2.43 25.20
C GLU A 150 -13.16 3.70 24.35
N LEU A 151 -12.20 3.84 23.43
CA LEU A 151 -12.17 4.92 22.46
C LEU A 151 -13.40 4.88 21.55
N PHE A 152 -13.72 3.73 20.96
CA PHE A 152 -14.82 3.57 20.01
C PHE A 152 -16.19 3.80 20.65
N LEU A 153 -16.40 3.29 21.87
CA LEU A 153 -17.63 3.56 22.62
C LEU A 153 -17.78 5.06 22.93
N TYR A 154 -16.73 5.70 23.43
CA TYR A 154 -16.80 7.13 23.74
C TYR A 154 -17.07 7.99 22.51
N THR A 155 -16.37 7.68 21.42
CA THR A 155 -16.52 8.43 20.17
C THR A 155 -17.90 8.24 19.55
N GLY A 156 -18.45 7.02 19.58
CA GLY A 156 -19.84 6.79 19.18
C GLY A 156 -20.87 7.50 20.07
N ASP A 157 -20.72 7.42 21.39
CA ASP A 157 -21.63 8.08 22.35
C ASP A 157 -21.65 9.62 22.21
N HIS A 158 -20.55 10.22 21.72
CA HIS A 158 -20.39 11.66 21.57
C HIS A 158 -20.48 12.14 20.11
N GLY A 159 -20.76 11.24 19.16
CA GLY A 159 -20.83 11.57 17.73
C GLY A 159 -19.52 12.09 17.16
N ILE A 160 -18.37 11.63 17.67
CA ILE A 160 -17.03 11.99 17.19
C ILE A 160 -16.65 11.00 16.08
N PRO A 161 -16.55 11.43 14.82
CA PRO A 161 -16.30 10.52 13.72
C PRO A 161 -14.80 10.16 13.63
N LEU A 162 -14.51 8.86 13.65
CA LEU A 162 -13.16 8.33 13.47
C LEU A 162 -12.93 7.88 12.04
N TYR A 163 -11.73 8.15 11.54
CA TYR A 163 -11.19 7.52 10.34
C TYR A 163 -9.94 6.73 10.74
N VAL A 164 -10.01 5.41 10.66
CA VAL A 164 -8.85 4.54 10.87
C VAL A 164 -8.13 4.31 9.54
N ILE A 165 -6.81 4.45 9.49
CA ILE A 165 -5.99 4.15 8.31
C ILE A 165 -4.88 3.19 8.72
N ILE A 166 -4.68 2.11 7.96
CA ILE A 166 -3.68 1.07 8.24
C ILE A 166 -2.83 0.87 7.00
N ASP A 167 -1.55 1.21 7.10
CA ASP A 167 -0.52 0.95 6.08
C ASP A 167 0.31 -0.28 6.47
N GLU A 168 0.82 -0.98 5.44
CA GLU A 168 1.63 -2.20 5.57
C GLU A 168 0.97 -3.24 6.50
N TYR A 169 -0.35 -3.41 6.39
CA TYR A 169 -1.12 -4.27 7.29
C TYR A 169 -0.58 -5.72 7.31
N ASP A 170 -0.17 -6.22 6.15
CA ASP A 170 0.37 -7.56 5.96
C ASP A 170 1.78 -7.74 6.56
N ASN A 171 2.45 -6.68 7.03
CA ASN A 171 3.77 -6.80 7.64
C ASN A 171 3.78 -7.69 8.90
N VAL A 172 2.78 -7.52 9.78
CA VAL A 172 2.64 -8.38 10.97
C VAL A 172 2.33 -9.82 10.57
N ALA A 173 1.50 -10.01 9.55
CA ALA A 173 1.24 -11.34 9.02
C ALA A 173 2.56 -11.96 8.54
N ASN A 174 3.37 -11.27 7.75
CA ASN A 174 4.68 -11.76 7.30
C ASN A 174 5.58 -12.20 8.47
N THR A 175 5.62 -11.43 9.57
CA THR A 175 6.40 -11.79 10.77
C THR A 175 5.83 -13.01 11.50
N VAL A 176 4.51 -13.09 11.66
CA VAL A 176 3.84 -14.25 12.31
C VAL A 176 4.04 -15.53 11.50
N LEU A 177 4.23 -15.38 10.19
CA LEU A 177 4.33 -16.46 9.22
C LEU A 177 5.78 -16.88 8.90
N ALA A 178 6.77 -16.18 9.44
CA ALA A 178 8.17 -16.58 9.34
C ALA A 178 8.47 -17.80 10.24
N PRO A 179 9.11 -18.87 9.74
CA PRO A 179 9.10 -20.18 10.38
C PRO A 179 10.16 -20.31 11.48
N ARG A 180 9.74 -20.75 12.66
CA ARG A 180 10.52 -21.65 13.53
C ARG A 180 9.58 -22.63 14.26
N GLY A 181 9.24 -23.76 13.65
CA GLY A 181 8.63 -24.91 14.34
C GLY A 181 7.25 -25.34 13.83
N GLU A 182 6.66 -26.34 14.49
CA GLU A 182 5.38 -26.92 14.12
C GLU A 182 4.25 -25.87 13.99
N PRO A 183 3.34 -26.00 13.01
CA PRO A 183 2.27 -25.03 12.73
C PRO A 183 1.34 -24.73 13.92
N SER A 184 1.36 -25.55 14.96
CA SER A 184 0.39 -25.54 16.06
C SER A 184 0.75 -24.60 17.22
N GLN A 185 2.01 -24.16 17.37
CA GLN A 185 2.44 -23.36 18.54
C GLN A 185 2.74 -21.87 18.22
N SER A 186 3.08 -21.51 16.99
CA SER A 186 3.31 -20.12 16.57
C SER A 186 2.01 -19.33 16.34
N PHE A 187 0.90 -20.02 16.02
CA PHE A 187 -0.41 -19.43 15.81
C PHE A 187 -1.10 -18.93 17.09
N THR A 188 -0.72 -19.44 18.27
CA THR A 188 -1.47 -19.22 19.53
C THR A 188 -1.06 -17.98 20.34
N HIS A 189 0.00 -17.25 19.96
CA HIS A 189 0.44 -16.07 20.73
C HIS A 189 0.47 -14.75 19.94
N GLY A 190 0.88 -14.77 18.65
CA GLY A 190 0.88 -13.59 17.78
C GLY A 190 -0.41 -13.40 16.98
N GLY A 191 -1.00 -14.51 16.50
CA GLY A 191 -2.24 -14.50 15.70
C GLY A 191 -3.43 -13.92 16.46
N ASP A 192 -3.58 -14.26 17.74
CA ASP A 192 -4.67 -13.76 18.58
C ASP A 192 -4.63 -12.25 18.81
N LEU A 193 -3.44 -11.64 18.90
CA LEU A 193 -3.31 -10.20 19.06
C LEU A 193 -3.82 -9.45 17.83
N TYR A 194 -3.34 -9.89 16.66
CA TYR A 194 -3.75 -9.33 15.38
C TYR A 194 -5.24 -9.56 15.15
N ARG A 195 -5.74 -10.76 15.47
CA ARG A 195 -7.17 -11.10 15.46
C ARG A 195 -8.01 -10.14 16.28
N ASN A 196 -7.62 -9.95 17.54
CA ASN A 196 -8.36 -9.10 18.46
C ASN A 196 -8.35 -7.64 17.99
N PHE A 197 -7.24 -7.16 17.42
CA PHE A 197 -7.18 -5.81 16.86
C PHE A 197 -8.21 -5.59 15.73
N PHE A 198 -8.24 -6.45 14.71
CA PHE A 198 -9.21 -6.32 13.61
C PHE A 198 -10.64 -6.60 14.05
N ALA A 199 -10.86 -7.53 14.98
CA ALA A 199 -12.17 -7.74 15.59
C ALA A 199 -12.68 -6.46 16.29
N MET A 200 -11.79 -5.72 16.97
CA MET A 200 -12.15 -4.43 17.57
C MET A 200 -12.49 -3.36 16.53
N LEU A 201 -11.80 -3.32 15.39
CA LEU A 201 -12.17 -2.42 14.29
C LEU A 201 -13.57 -2.76 13.75
N LYS A 202 -13.91 -4.04 13.61
CA LYS A 202 -15.26 -4.46 13.22
C LYS A 202 -16.31 -3.98 14.21
N VAL A 203 -16.03 -4.08 15.51
CA VAL A 203 -16.93 -3.56 16.56
C VAL A 203 -17.10 -2.05 16.42
N GLY A 204 -16.01 -1.31 16.21
CA GLY A 204 -16.04 0.14 16.04
C GLY A 204 -16.73 0.60 14.75
N ALA A 205 -16.78 -0.22 13.71
CA ALA A 205 -17.36 0.09 12.40
C ALA A 205 -18.80 -0.45 12.21
N GLY A 206 -19.14 -1.53 12.91
CA GLY A 206 -20.39 -2.29 12.68
C GLY A 206 -21.52 -2.01 13.66
N GLN A 207 -21.28 -1.23 14.72
CA GLN A 207 -22.27 -0.94 15.75
C GLN A 207 -22.76 0.51 15.62
N SER A 208 -24.04 0.77 15.91
CA SER A 208 -24.59 2.14 15.90
C SER A 208 -23.93 3.09 16.90
N TYR A 209 -23.19 2.53 17.87
CA TYR A 209 -22.39 3.23 18.88
C TYR A 209 -20.88 3.09 18.64
N GLY A 210 -20.47 2.54 17.49
CA GLY A 210 -19.07 2.47 17.09
C GLY A 210 -18.66 3.76 16.39
N GLY A 211 -17.64 4.44 16.90
CA GLY A 211 -17.20 5.72 16.34
C GLY A 211 -16.47 5.67 14.99
N ILE A 212 -16.21 4.49 14.41
CA ILE A 212 -15.51 4.38 13.11
C ILE A 212 -16.51 4.62 11.97
N GLU A 213 -16.44 5.79 11.36
CA GLU A 213 -17.22 6.10 10.15
C GLU A 213 -16.48 5.66 8.88
N ARG A 214 -15.15 5.67 8.90
CA ARG A 214 -14.30 5.30 7.77
C ARG A 214 -13.09 4.45 8.15
N LEU A 215 -12.72 3.55 7.24
CA LEU A 215 -11.51 2.76 7.34
C LEU A 215 -10.83 2.63 5.97
N PHE A 216 -9.52 2.75 5.94
CA PHE A 216 -8.70 2.46 4.77
C PHE A 216 -7.56 1.54 5.16
N ILE A 217 -7.45 0.39 4.52
CA ILE A 217 -6.37 -0.58 4.74
C ILE A 217 -5.61 -0.77 3.44
N THR A 218 -4.28 -0.77 3.54
CA THR A 218 -3.41 -1.06 2.40
C THR A 218 -2.20 -1.90 2.79
N GLY A 219 -1.61 -2.54 1.79
CA GLY A 219 -0.51 -3.50 1.91
C GLY A 219 -0.15 -4.11 0.56
N VAL A 220 0.53 -5.25 0.58
CA VAL A 220 0.90 -5.99 -0.64
C VAL A 220 -0.01 -7.18 -0.87
N LEU A 221 -0.18 -8.03 0.16
CA LEU A 221 -0.89 -9.30 0.02
C LEU A 221 -2.29 -9.25 0.65
N PRO A 222 -3.33 -9.83 0.02
CA PRO A 222 -4.65 -9.99 0.63
C PRO A 222 -4.69 -11.24 1.50
N ILE A 223 -3.84 -11.29 2.52
CA ILE A 223 -3.74 -12.46 3.40
C ILE A 223 -5.08 -12.65 4.13
N ALA A 224 -5.74 -13.78 3.87
CA ALA A 224 -6.70 -14.32 4.82
C ALA A 224 -5.89 -14.94 5.95
N MET A 225 -6.05 -14.38 7.12
CA MET A 225 -5.96 -15.21 8.30
C MET A 225 -7.40 -15.63 8.56
N ASP A 226 -7.76 -16.88 8.22
CA ASP A 226 -9.14 -17.39 8.14
C ASP A 226 -9.98 -17.10 9.40
N ASP A 227 -9.34 -16.83 10.56
CA ASP A 227 -9.99 -16.40 11.81
C ASP A 227 -9.84 -14.91 12.17
N VAL A 228 -8.95 -14.15 11.52
CA VAL A 228 -8.71 -12.71 11.79
C VAL A 228 -9.46 -11.80 10.82
N THR A 229 -9.48 -12.15 9.53
CA THR A 229 -10.17 -11.37 8.51
C THR A 229 -11.62 -11.79 8.31
N SER A 230 -12.04 -12.99 8.75
CA SER A 230 -13.46 -13.34 8.90
C SER A 230 -14.16 -12.42 9.93
N GLY A 231 -13.39 -11.94 10.91
CA GLY A 231 -13.76 -10.83 11.78
C GLY A 231 -14.00 -9.52 11.03
N PHE A 232 -13.37 -9.29 9.87
CA PHE A 232 -13.33 -8.01 9.16
C PHE A 232 -13.82 -8.08 7.70
N ASN A 233 -14.83 -8.90 7.38
CA ASN A 233 -15.44 -8.99 6.04
C ASN A 233 -16.37 -7.79 5.67
N ILE A 234 -16.08 -6.59 6.18
CA ILE A 234 -16.89 -5.38 5.94
C ILE A 234 -16.22 -4.41 4.94
N SER A 235 -14.94 -4.62 4.61
CA SER A 235 -14.24 -3.78 3.65
C SER A 235 -14.50 -4.21 2.21
N ARG A 236 -14.80 -3.24 1.34
CA ARG A 236 -14.78 -3.43 -0.12
C ARG A 236 -13.32 -3.48 -0.59
N ASN A 237 -12.93 -4.59 -1.20
CA ASN A 237 -11.64 -4.72 -1.86
C ASN A 237 -11.72 -4.06 -3.24
N ILE A 238 -11.14 -2.87 -3.38
CA ILE A 238 -11.15 -2.11 -4.63
C ILE A 238 -9.95 -2.41 -5.54
N SER A 239 -9.12 -3.38 -5.17
CA SER A 239 -7.82 -3.58 -5.79
C SER A 239 -7.90 -4.10 -7.22
N LEU A 240 -8.97 -4.82 -7.57
CA LEU A 240 -9.18 -5.38 -8.91
C LEU A 240 -10.25 -4.62 -9.70
N GLU A 241 -10.71 -3.47 -9.18
CA GLU A 241 -11.75 -2.67 -9.80
C GLU A 241 -11.13 -1.74 -10.86
N PRO A 242 -11.64 -1.73 -12.11
CA PRO A 242 -11.08 -0.92 -13.19
C PRO A 242 -11.06 0.58 -12.88
N GLU A 243 -12.08 1.08 -12.16
CA GLU A 243 -12.22 2.48 -11.77
C GLU A 243 -11.10 2.98 -10.84
N PHE A 244 -10.35 2.07 -10.20
CA PHE A 244 -9.22 2.38 -9.33
C PHE A 244 -7.89 1.85 -9.88
N ASN A 245 -7.84 1.42 -11.15
CA ASN A 245 -6.63 0.87 -11.75
C ASN A 245 -5.46 1.87 -11.66
N ASP A 246 -5.66 3.07 -12.18
CA ASP A 246 -4.67 4.15 -12.29
C ASP A 246 -4.63 5.10 -11.07
N MET A 247 -5.25 4.69 -9.97
CA MET A 247 -5.21 5.38 -8.67
C MET A 247 -3.79 5.48 -8.11
N LEU A 248 -2.98 4.46 -8.35
CA LEU A 248 -1.57 4.36 -7.94
C LEU A 248 -0.72 3.93 -9.14
N GLY A 249 0.53 4.40 -9.20
CA GLY A 249 1.35 4.30 -10.41
C GLY A 249 1.16 5.49 -11.35
N PHE A 250 1.89 5.48 -12.47
CA PHE A 250 1.77 6.50 -13.51
C PHE A 250 1.21 5.90 -14.81
N THR A 251 0.38 6.67 -15.52
CA THR A 251 0.01 6.34 -16.89
C THR A 251 1.11 6.74 -17.86
N GLU A 252 1.06 6.26 -19.10
CA GLU A 252 2.02 6.67 -20.13
C GLU A 252 1.97 8.17 -20.42
N GLU A 253 0.77 8.75 -20.43
CA GLU A 253 0.57 10.19 -20.63
C GLU A 253 1.21 11.00 -19.50
N GLU A 254 1.08 10.55 -18.25
CA GLU A 254 1.71 11.20 -17.11
C GLU A 254 3.23 11.14 -17.20
N VAL A 255 3.81 9.97 -17.53
CA VAL A 255 5.28 9.83 -17.70
C VAL A 255 5.79 10.73 -18.82
N ARG A 256 5.09 10.77 -19.96
CA ARG A 256 5.40 11.67 -21.08
C ARG A 256 5.38 13.13 -20.62
N GLY A 257 4.31 13.56 -19.96
CA GLY A 257 4.18 14.92 -19.45
C GLY A 257 5.29 15.31 -18.48
N LEU A 258 5.76 14.37 -17.64
CA LEU A 258 6.92 14.59 -16.77
C LEU A 258 8.21 14.84 -17.58
N LEU A 259 8.50 14.00 -18.57
CA LEU A 259 9.69 14.15 -19.42
C LEU A 259 9.68 15.47 -20.20
N GLU A 260 8.53 15.82 -20.78
CA GLU A 260 8.35 17.10 -21.48
C GLU A 260 8.49 18.30 -20.55
N MET A 261 7.91 18.24 -19.35
CA MET A 261 8.09 19.29 -18.35
C MET A 261 9.58 19.51 -18.03
N TYR A 262 10.36 18.45 -17.79
CA TYR A 262 11.79 18.61 -17.51
C TYR A 262 12.61 19.08 -18.72
N ARG A 263 12.20 18.68 -19.94
CA ARG A 263 12.78 19.19 -21.20
C ARG A 263 12.55 20.68 -21.34
N ASP A 264 11.34 21.15 -21.09
CA ASP A 264 10.96 22.57 -21.21
C ASP A 264 11.68 23.44 -20.16
N HIS A 265 12.05 22.85 -19.01
CA HIS A 265 12.94 23.48 -18.02
C HIS A 265 14.44 23.43 -18.39
N GLY A 266 14.81 22.83 -19.52
CA GLY A 266 16.19 22.73 -20.02
C GLY A 266 17.08 21.76 -19.24
N VAL A 267 16.50 20.86 -18.46
CA VAL A 267 17.23 19.91 -17.60
C VAL A 267 17.13 18.46 -18.08
N PHE A 268 16.42 18.23 -19.19
CA PHE A 268 16.33 16.95 -19.88
C PHE A 268 16.49 17.14 -21.39
N ASN A 269 17.72 16.99 -21.89
CA ASN A 269 18.08 17.21 -23.31
C ASN A 269 17.94 15.95 -24.19
N GLN A 270 17.50 14.83 -23.62
CA GLN A 270 17.35 13.58 -24.37
C GLN A 270 16.05 13.59 -25.18
N ASP A 271 15.95 12.70 -26.16
CA ASP A 271 14.70 12.50 -26.90
C ASP A 271 13.64 11.88 -25.99
N VAL A 272 12.47 12.52 -25.93
CA VAL A 272 11.36 12.10 -25.06
C VAL A 272 10.78 10.77 -25.51
N GLU A 273 10.66 10.52 -26.82
CA GLU A 273 10.13 9.24 -27.31
C GLU A 273 11.09 8.09 -27.00
N ALA A 274 12.38 8.27 -27.25
CA ALA A 274 13.39 7.26 -26.94
C ALA A 274 13.45 6.93 -25.44
N ALA A 275 13.37 7.95 -24.58
CA ALA A 275 13.31 7.75 -23.13
C ALA A 275 12.02 7.02 -22.72
N LEU A 276 10.88 7.38 -23.31
CA LEU A 276 9.60 6.71 -23.04
C LEU A 276 9.62 5.25 -23.50
N GLU A 277 10.23 4.93 -24.64
CA GLU A 277 10.40 3.54 -25.10
C GLU A 277 11.20 2.71 -24.10
N VAL A 278 12.32 3.24 -23.58
CA VAL A 278 13.10 2.58 -22.53
C VAL A 278 12.26 2.38 -21.28
N MET A 279 11.57 3.42 -20.80
CA MET A 279 10.73 3.31 -19.60
C MET A 279 9.57 2.34 -19.81
N ARG A 280 9.01 2.25 -21.02
CA ARG A 280 7.93 1.31 -21.37
C ARG A 280 8.40 -0.14 -21.25
N GLU A 281 9.58 -0.44 -21.79
CA GLU A 281 10.17 -1.79 -21.70
C GLU A 281 10.52 -2.19 -20.26
N TRP A 282 10.99 -1.23 -19.45
CA TRP A 282 11.58 -1.52 -18.15
C TRP A 282 10.64 -1.37 -16.97
N TYR A 283 9.64 -0.47 -17.04
CA TYR A 283 8.88 -0.01 -15.88
C TYR A 283 7.36 -0.05 -16.04
N ASN A 284 6.85 -0.16 -17.28
CA ASN A 284 5.41 -0.29 -17.58
C ASN A 284 4.94 -1.76 -17.46
N GLY A 285 3.72 -2.05 -17.90
CA GLY A 285 3.17 -3.38 -18.05
C GLY A 285 2.36 -3.87 -16.86
N TYR A 286 2.08 -3.00 -15.89
CA TYR A 286 1.25 -3.32 -14.73
C TYR A 286 -0.21 -2.97 -14.98
N ARG A 287 -1.08 -3.97 -14.95
CA ARG A 287 -2.53 -3.86 -15.04
C ARG A 287 -3.17 -4.57 -13.86
N PHE A 288 -4.01 -3.84 -13.13
CA PHE A 288 -4.58 -4.32 -11.86
C PHE A 288 -6.03 -4.80 -11.97
N ALA A 289 -6.71 -4.53 -13.08
CA ALA A 289 -8.07 -4.98 -13.34
C ALA A 289 -8.17 -5.62 -14.74
N ILE A 290 -9.07 -6.58 -14.90
CA ILE A 290 -9.29 -7.31 -16.16
C ILE A 290 -9.71 -6.35 -17.27
N ASP A 291 -10.65 -5.46 -16.94
CA ASP A 291 -11.24 -4.49 -17.88
C ASP A 291 -10.54 -3.12 -17.84
N ALA A 292 -9.33 -3.04 -17.28
CA ALA A 292 -8.53 -1.81 -17.35
C ALA A 292 -8.01 -1.58 -18.76
N GLU A 293 -8.13 -0.33 -19.22
CA GLU A 293 -7.69 0.10 -20.55
C GLU A 293 -6.18 0.31 -20.60
N ASP A 294 -5.60 0.87 -19.53
CA ASP A 294 -4.20 1.29 -19.48
C ASP A 294 -3.31 0.36 -18.65
N ASP A 295 -2.10 0.15 -19.16
CA ASP A 295 -0.96 -0.36 -18.38
C ASP A 295 -0.30 0.82 -17.64
N LEU A 296 0.22 0.51 -16.45
CA LEU A 296 0.78 1.49 -15.54
C LEU A 296 2.27 1.27 -15.34
N TYR A 297 2.95 2.37 -15.08
CA TYR A 297 4.35 2.42 -14.68
C TYR A 297 4.45 2.40 -13.15
N SER A 298 5.44 1.69 -12.63
CA SER A 298 5.79 1.76 -11.21
C SER A 298 6.33 3.16 -10.85
N THR A 299 5.71 3.79 -9.84
CA THR A 299 6.06 5.15 -9.37
C THR A 299 7.54 5.28 -9.03
N ASP A 300 8.08 4.37 -8.22
CA ASP A 300 9.47 4.43 -7.78
C ASP A 300 10.46 4.26 -8.94
N MET A 301 10.18 3.36 -9.89
CA MET A 301 11.04 3.14 -11.04
C MET A 301 11.10 4.38 -11.95
N VAL A 302 9.96 5.03 -12.19
CA VAL A 302 9.90 6.30 -12.93
C VAL A 302 10.67 7.39 -12.21
N LEU A 303 10.46 7.55 -10.90
CA LEU A 303 11.18 8.55 -10.12
C LEU A 303 12.69 8.27 -10.04
N TYR A 304 13.11 7.00 -10.01
CA TYR A 304 14.51 6.60 -10.08
C TYR A 304 15.14 7.03 -11.41
N TYR A 305 14.50 6.70 -12.53
CA TYR A 305 14.97 7.06 -13.86
C TYR A 305 15.13 8.57 -14.02
N LEU A 306 14.11 9.34 -13.61
CA LEU A 306 14.16 10.80 -13.65
C LEU A 306 15.27 11.34 -12.75
N LYS A 307 15.40 10.83 -11.52
CA LYS A 307 16.46 11.27 -10.60
C LYS A 307 17.86 10.98 -11.13
N ALA A 308 18.05 9.85 -11.81
CA ALA A 308 19.34 9.46 -12.35
C ALA A 308 19.68 10.20 -13.66
N SER A 309 18.66 10.59 -14.44
CA SER A 309 18.82 11.30 -15.72
C SER A 309 18.91 12.82 -15.58
N LEU A 310 18.57 13.39 -14.42
CA LEU A 310 18.53 14.84 -14.20
C LEU A 310 19.69 15.35 -13.32
N PRO A 311 20.24 16.55 -13.61
CA PRO A 311 20.05 17.34 -14.83
C PRO A 311 20.97 16.84 -15.95
N ASN A 312 20.39 16.62 -17.13
CA ASN A 312 21.09 16.30 -18.40
C ASN A 312 22.16 15.20 -18.29
N GLN A 313 21.94 14.22 -17.41
CA GLN A 313 22.78 13.03 -17.33
C GLN A 313 22.40 12.05 -18.44
N PRO A 314 23.34 11.21 -18.90
CA PRO A 314 22.99 10.10 -19.78
C PRO A 314 22.05 9.13 -19.08
N ILE A 315 21.34 8.32 -19.87
CA ILE A 315 20.54 7.20 -19.35
C ILE A 315 21.44 6.30 -18.51
N PRO A 316 21.03 5.89 -17.31
CA PRO A 316 21.81 4.97 -16.48
C PRO A 316 22.03 3.63 -17.18
N ASP A 317 23.25 3.08 -17.06
CA ASP A 317 23.54 1.71 -17.51
C ASP A 317 22.75 0.67 -16.71
N ASP A 318 22.52 0.94 -15.42
CA ASP A 318 21.69 0.12 -14.54
C ASP A 318 20.34 0.79 -14.26
N LEU A 319 19.32 0.21 -14.89
CA LEU A 319 17.93 0.67 -14.82
C LEU A 319 17.17 0.05 -13.62
N ILE A 320 17.78 -0.86 -12.86
CA ILE A 320 17.15 -1.44 -11.67
C ILE A 320 17.60 -0.64 -10.44
N ALA A 321 16.63 -0.06 -9.72
CA ALA A 321 16.95 0.70 -8.52
C ALA A 321 17.54 -0.22 -7.43
N PRO A 322 18.61 0.19 -6.71
CA PRO A 322 19.35 -0.69 -5.78
C PRO A 322 18.54 -1.29 -4.64
N ASN A 323 17.43 -0.64 -4.28
CA ASN A 323 16.51 -1.10 -3.25
C ASN A 323 15.57 -2.21 -3.78
N MET A 324 15.35 -2.35 -5.09
CA MET A 324 14.36 -3.30 -5.66
C MET A 324 14.56 -4.76 -5.22
N PRO A 325 15.79 -5.32 -5.23
CA PRO A 325 15.98 -6.74 -4.93
C PRO A 325 15.52 -7.17 -3.53
N SER A 326 15.60 -6.29 -2.53
CA SER A 326 15.16 -6.62 -1.16
C SER A 326 13.64 -6.63 -1.00
N ASP A 327 12.93 -5.79 -1.74
CA ASP A 327 11.47 -5.74 -1.67
C ASP A 327 10.86 -6.96 -2.37
N TYR A 328 11.47 -7.33 -3.49
CA TYR A 328 11.08 -8.47 -4.30
C TYR A 328 11.71 -9.79 -3.83
N SER A 329 12.48 -9.85 -2.74
CA SER A 329 12.93 -11.13 -2.16
C SER A 329 11.97 -11.65 -1.07
N ARG A 330 11.00 -10.84 -0.64
CA ARG A 330 10.05 -11.20 0.42
C ARG A 330 9.20 -12.44 0.08
N TRP A 331 8.75 -12.57 -1.17
CA TRP A 331 8.00 -13.77 -1.61
C TRP A 331 8.83 -15.05 -1.49
N LEU A 332 10.14 -14.97 -1.76
CA LEU A 332 11.05 -16.11 -1.67
C LEU A 332 11.16 -16.60 -0.22
N HIS A 333 11.14 -15.68 0.76
CA HIS A 333 11.05 -16.06 2.17
C HIS A 333 9.75 -16.82 2.48
N LEU A 334 8.60 -16.35 1.97
CA LEU A 334 7.31 -17.02 2.17
C LEU A 334 7.27 -18.42 1.53
N LEU A 335 7.90 -18.60 0.37
CA LEU A 335 7.99 -19.91 -0.28
C LEU A 335 8.93 -20.88 0.41
N THR A 336 10.12 -20.41 0.80
CA THR A 336 11.09 -21.23 1.52
C THR A 336 10.57 -21.63 2.91
N ALA A 337 9.70 -20.80 3.49
CA ALA A 337 9.10 -21.04 4.79
C ALA A 337 8.15 -22.24 4.85
N ASN A 338 7.38 -22.48 3.79
CA ASN A 338 6.41 -23.59 3.73
C ASN A 338 7.04 -24.96 3.40
N ARG A 339 8.39 -25.08 3.34
CA ARG A 339 9.15 -26.33 3.13
C ARG A 339 8.64 -27.24 2.00
N GLN A 340 7.90 -26.70 1.04
CA GLN A 340 7.55 -27.38 -0.20
C GLN A 340 7.90 -26.47 -1.38
N LEU A 341 9.16 -26.59 -1.80
CA LEU A 341 9.61 -26.15 -3.12
C LEU A 341 9.39 -27.23 -4.19
N ASN A 342 8.73 -28.35 -3.84
CA ASN A 342 8.70 -29.61 -4.60
C ASN A 342 7.78 -29.61 -5.85
N GLY A 343 7.69 -28.49 -6.58
CA GLY A 343 6.98 -28.42 -7.86
C GLY A 343 6.80 -27.01 -8.44
N ASN A 344 6.71 -25.99 -7.58
CA ASN A 344 6.48 -24.60 -8.03
C ASN A 344 7.73 -23.92 -8.61
N PHE A 345 8.94 -24.45 -8.40
CA PHE A 345 10.14 -23.93 -9.10
C PHE A 345 10.11 -24.27 -10.59
N ASP A 346 9.66 -25.47 -10.95
CA ASP A 346 9.54 -25.85 -12.36
C ASP A 346 8.43 -25.04 -13.04
N LEU A 347 7.34 -24.75 -12.32
CA LEU A 347 6.34 -23.78 -12.75
C LEU A 347 6.91 -22.35 -12.84
N PHE A 348 7.70 -21.89 -11.87
CA PHE A 348 8.31 -20.57 -11.89
C PHE A 348 9.26 -20.41 -13.08
N ARG A 349 10.07 -21.45 -13.36
CA ARG A 349 10.88 -21.56 -14.60
C ARG A 349 9.99 -21.53 -15.84
N HIS A 350 8.92 -22.32 -15.86
CA HIS A 350 7.97 -22.36 -16.95
C HIS A 350 7.28 -21.01 -17.19
N ILE A 351 6.92 -20.24 -16.16
CA ILE A 351 6.37 -18.89 -16.31
C ILE A 351 7.41 -17.93 -16.88
N ILE A 352 8.67 -18.06 -16.49
CA ILE A 352 9.77 -17.28 -17.05
C ILE A 352 10.00 -17.61 -18.54
N ASP A 353 9.88 -18.90 -18.89
CA ASP A 353 10.14 -19.41 -20.24
C ASP A 353 8.95 -19.19 -21.19
N GLU A 354 7.72 -19.51 -20.77
CA GLU A 354 6.48 -19.40 -21.55
C GLU A 354 5.80 -18.02 -21.45
N GLN A 355 6.27 -17.17 -20.54
CA GLN A 355 5.86 -15.77 -20.32
C GLN A 355 4.41 -15.53 -19.91
N VAL A 356 3.52 -16.54 -19.91
CA VAL A 356 2.09 -16.36 -19.56
C VAL A 356 1.51 -17.61 -18.89
N ALA A 357 0.73 -17.41 -17.81
CA ALA A 357 -0.11 -18.42 -17.18
C ALA A 357 -1.58 -17.94 -17.10
N GLU A 358 -2.54 -18.83 -17.38
CA GLU A 358 -3.98 -18.52 -17.23
C GLU A 358 -4.46 -18.88 -15.83
N SER A 359 -4.92 -17.90 -15.05
CA SER A 359 -5.45 -18.12 -13.70
C SER A 359 -6.29 -16.95 -13.21
N ASN A 360 -7.31 -17.27 -12.41
CA ASN A 360 -8.07 -16.25 -11.70
C ASN A 360 -7.24 -15.67 -10.54
N ILE A 361 -7.35 -14.37 -10.34
CA ILE A 361 -6.69 -13.69 -9.21
C ILE A 361 -7.57 -13.84 -7.98
N GLN A 362 -7.06 -14.52 -6.96
CA GLN A 362 -7.77 -14.76 -5.71
C GLN A 362 -7.83 -13.48 -4.88
N THR A 363 -9.03 -13.03 -4.51
CA THR A 363 -9.23 -11.81 -3.68
C THR A 363 -8.84 -12.02 -2.22
N ILE A 364 -8.65 -13.28 -1.82
CA ILE A 364 -8.30 -13.72 -0.48
C ILE A 364 -7.28 -14.87 -0.64
N LEU A 365 -6.13 -14.76 0.03
CA LEU A 365 -5.09 -15.80 0.01
C LEU A 365 -5.04 -16.59 1.33
N PRO A 366 -5.51 -17.85 1.35
CA PRO A 366 -5.28 -18.74 2.48
C PRO A 366 -3.83 -19.23 2.49
N LEU A 367 -3.10 -18.88 3.55
CA LEU A 367 -1.66 -19.11 3.66
C LEU A 367 -1.26 -20.59 3.70
N GLU A 368 -2.13 -21.42 4.27
CA GLU A 368 -1.97 -22.87 4.37
C GLU A 368 -2.06 -23.56 3.01
N ARG A 369 -2.55 -22.85 1.99
CA ARG A 369 -2.79 -23.36 0.64
C ARG A 369 -1.99 -22.61 -0.44
N LEU A 370 -0.88 -21.97 -0.05
CA LEU A 370 0.03 -21.31 -1.00
C LEU A 370 0.74 -22.29 -1.95
N ASP A 371 0.69 -23.59 -1.66
CA ASP A 371 1.13 -24.66 -2.54
C ASP A 371 0.22 -24.83 -3.77
N GLN A 372 -1.05 -24.40 -3.70
CA GLN A 372 -1.98 -24.45 -4.83
C GLN A 372 -1.58 -23.46 -5.93
N LEU A 373 -1.60 -23.94 -7.17
CA LEU A 373 -1.20 -23.17 -8.36
C LEU A 373 -1.85 -21.78 -8.44
N GLU A 374 -3.17 -21.68 -8.27
CA GLU A 374 -3.91 -20.43 -8.39
C GLU A 374 -3.53 -19.41 -7.29
N ASN A 375 -3.33 -19.89 -6.05
CA ASN A 375 -2.89 -19.07 -4.94
C ASN A 375 -1.45 -18.60 -5.13
N PHE A 376 -0.59 -19.46 -5.67
CA PHE A 376 0.78 -19.13 -5.99
C PHE A 376 0.87 -18.07 -7.10
N LEU A 377 0.11 -18.23 -8.19
CA LEU A 377 0.05 -17.24 -9.27
C LEU A 377 -0.51 -15.89 -8.78
N SER A 378 -1.54 -15.93 -7.93
CA SER A 378 -2.08 -14.73 -7.27
C SER A 378 -1.06 -14.07 -6.35
N LEU A 379 -0.27 -14.85 -5.58
CA LEU A 379 0.81 -14.34 -4.75
C LEU A 379 1.83 -13.56 -5.61
N LEU A 380 2.31 -14.15 -6.71
CA LEU A 380 3.23 -13.49 -7.63
C LEU A 380 2.63 -12.22 -8.23
N TYR A 381 1.34 -12.25 -8.59
CA TYR A 381 0.61 -11.07 -9.08
C TYR A 381 0.61 -9.93 -8.05
N TYR A 382 0.26 -10.21 -6.79
CA TYR A 382 0.21 -9.17 -5.75
C TYR A 382 1.58 -8.59 -5.39
N PHE A 383 2.65 -9.39 -5.48
CA PHE A 383 4.02 -8.89 -5.38
C PHE A 383 4.48 -8.07 -6.59
N GLY A 384 3.68 -8.00 -7.67
CA GLY A 384 4.05 -7.32 -8.91
C GLY A 384 5.07 -8.09 -9.74
N LEU A 385 5.23 -9.39 -9.48
CA LEU A 385 6.05 -10.28 -10.31
C LEU A 385 5.31 -10.72 -11.57
N LEU A 386 3.98 -10.80 -11.49
CA LEU A 386 3.09 -11.00 -12.61
C LEU A 386 2.08 -9.86 -12.71
N SER A 387 1.54 -9.66 -13.90
CA SER A 387 0.46 -8.73 -14.16
C SER A 387 -0.47 -9.26 -15.26
N ILE A 388 -1.66 -8.68 -15.38
CA ILE A 388 -2.62 -9.05 -16.41
C ILE A 388 -2.08 -8.57 -17.77
N ARG A 389 -1.79 -9.50 -18.67
CA ARG A 389 -1.30 -9.23 -20.04
C ARG A 389 -2.37 -9.48 -21.11
N GLY A 390 -3.55 -9.91 -20.69
CA GLY A 390 -4.69 -10.17 -21.56
C GLY A 390 -5.73 -11.03 -20.86
N VAL A 391 -6.75 -11.42 -21.61
CA VAL A 391 -7.87 -12.23 -21.13
C VAL A 391 -8.16 -13.31 -22.16
N SER A 392 -8.32 -14.55 -21.71
CA SER A 392 -8.67 -15.71 -22.54
C SER A 392 -9.93 -16.34 -21.96
N HIS A 393 -11.03 -16.33 -22.71
CA HIS A 393 -12.31 -16.91 -22.28
C HIS A 393 -12.80 -16.41 -20.90
N GLY A 394 -12.54 -15.14 -20.58
CA GLY A 394 -12.89 -14.53 -19.28
C GLY A 394 -11.89 -14.80 -18.15
N VAL A 395 -10.82 -15.55 -18.41
CA VAL A 395 -9.75 -15.82 -17.44
C VAL A 395 -8.55 -14.91 -17.71
N PRO A 396 -7.98 -14.24 -16.69
CA PRO A 396 -6.76 -13.45 -16.85
C PRO A 396 -5.58 -14.27 -17.33
N ARG A 397 -4.83 -13.70 -18.27
CA ARG A 397 -3.49 -14.16 -18.66
C ARG A 397 -2.45 -13.38 -17.88
N LEU A 398 -1.83 -14.03 -16.90
CA LEU A 398 -0.82 -13.44 -16.03
C LEU A 398 0.56 -13.63 -16.64
N GLY A 399 1.35 -12.56 -16.78
CA GLY A 399 2.70 -12.62 -17.33
C GLY A 399 3.62 -11.61 -16.67
N ILE A 400 4.92 -11.73 -16.94
CA ILE A 400 5.93 -10.80 -16.41
C ILE A 400 5.67 -9.41 -17.00
N PRO A 401 5.52 -8.35 -16.17
CA PRO A 401 5.11 -7.04 -16.67
C PRO A 401 6.18 -6.33 -17.49
N ASN A 402 7.45 -6.45 -17.09
CA ASN A 402 8.56 -5.70 -17.70
C ASN A 402 9.92 -6.33 -17.47
N GLN A 403 10.94 -5.71 -18.09
CA GLN A 403 12.31 -6.17 -18.07
C GLN A 403 12.97 -6.10 -16.67
N THR A 404 12.58 -5.12 -15.84
CA THR A 404 13.06 -5.05 -14.44
C THR A 404 12.67 -6.31 -13.68
N VAL A 405 11.38 -6.64 -13.70
CA VAL A 405 10.86 -7.82 -13.00
C VAL A 405 11.46 -9.10 -13.57
N LYS A 406 11.56 -9.20 -14.91
CA LYS A 406 12.19 -10.34 -15.58
C LYS A 406 13.62 -10.59 -15.07
N ARG A 407 14.44 -9.55 -15.00
CA ARG A 407 15.83 -9.65 -14.52
C ARG A 407 15.90 -10.04 -13.04
N LEU A 408 15.03 -9.48 -12.19
CA LEU A 408 14.96 -9.86 -10.77
C LEU A 408 14.59 -11.34 -10.62
N MET A 409 13.57 -11.81 -11.34
CA MET A 409 13.13 -13.21 -11.31
C MET A 409 14.23 -14.18 -11.78
N HIS A 410 14.96 -13.85 -12.84
CA HIS A 410 16.12 -14.65 -13.28
C HIS A 410 17.25 -14.66 -12.24
N GLY A 411 17.51 -13.54 -11.55
CA GLY A 411 18.49 -13.48 -10.47
C GLY A 411 18.17 -14.47 -9.35
N TYR A 412 16.91 -14.51 -8.91
CA TYR A 412 16.47 -15.43 -7.86
C TYR A 412 16.55 -16.92 -8.25
N LEU A 413 16.45 -17.26 -9.54
CA LEU A 413 16.68 -18.62 -10.04
C LEU A 413 18.17 -19.02 -10.03
N GLY A 414 19.08 -18.08 -10.16
CA GLY A 414 20.52 -18.35 -10.14
C GLY A 414 21.08 -18.57 -8.74
N ASP A 415 20.41 -18.00 -7.73
CA ASP A 415 20.78 -18.09 -6.30
C ASP A 415 20.10 -19.26 -5.56
N ALA A 416 19.12 -19.92 -6.19
CA ALA A 416 18.37 -21.08 -5.67
C ALA A 416 18.89 -22.40 -6.26
#